data_AF-A0A975MQF5-F1
#
_entry.id   AF-A0A975MQF5-F1
#
_cell.length_a   1.000
_cell.length_b   1.000
_cell.length_c   1.000
_cell.angle_alpha   90.00
_cell.angle_beta   90.00
_cell.angle_gamma   90.00
#
_symmetry.space_group_name_H-M   'P 1'
#
loop_
_entity.id
_entity.type
_entity.pdbx_description
1 polymer ?
#
loop_
_entity_poly.entity_id
_entity_poly.type
_entity_poly.pdbx_seq_one_letter_code
_entity_poly.pdbx_strand_id
1 'polypeptide(L)'
;MHNDEHYQPVPHDAAFRAQLLANPEVQAAFQANAAEYAILDEMLNARKEAGLTQAQVAERMGTKAPAVARLENSLASGKHSPSIDTLQKYAKALGKKLEVRLV
;
A
#
# COMPACT_ATOMS: atom_id res chain seq x y z
N MET A 1 -3.70 14.26 -40.14
CA MET A 1 -3.46 15.17 -38.99
C MET A 1 -3.99 14.44 -37.78
N HIS A 2 -3.10 13.91 -36.93
CA HIS A 2 -3.52 13.22 -35.71
C HIS A 2 -3.96 14.28 -34.70
N ASN A 3 -5.15 14.10 -34.13
CA ASN A 3 -5.72 15.00 -33.14
C ASN A 3 -4.94 14.79 -31.83
N ASP A 4 -4.08 15.74 -31.46
CA ASP A 4 -3.38 15.77 -30.17
C ASP A 4 -4.39 16.13 -29.07
N GLU A 5 -5.23 15.17 -28.66
CA GLU A 5 -5.90 15.26 -27.37
C GLU A 5 -4.84 15.10 -26.28
N HIS A 6 -4.31 16.23 -25.81
CA HIS A 6 -3.27 16.28 -24.79
C HIS A 6 -3.75 15.59 -23.49
N TYR A 7 -3.05 14.53 -23.08
CA TYR A 7 -3.25 13.88 -21.79
C TYR A 7 -3.02 14.88 -20.65
N GLN A 8 -4.09 15.24 -19.95
CA GLN A 8 -4.07 16.09 -18.77
C GLN A 8 -4.41 15.25 -17.53
N PRO A 9 -3.40 14.66 -16.85
CA PRO A 9 -3.64 13.86 -15.66
C PRO A 9 -4.13 14.73 -14.52
N VAL A 10 -5.04 14.18 -13.72
CA VAL A 10 -5.43 14.81 -12.45
C VAL A 10 -4.24 14.70 -11.48
N PRO A 11 -3.77 15.82 -10.90
CA PRO A 11 -2.70 15.77 -9.92
C PRO A 11 -3.20 15.13 -8.62
N HIS A 12 -2.54 14.06 -8.16
CA HIS A 12 -2.85 13.40 -6.88
C HIS A 12 -2.08 14.05 -5.73
N ASP A 13 -2.32 15.34 -5.51
CA ASP A 13 -1.66 16.14 -4.48
C ASP A 13 -2.53 16.35 -3.21
N ALA A 14 -2.02 17.15 -2.28
CA ALA A 14 -2.73 17.46 -1.04
C ALA A 14 -4.05 18.19 -1.26
N ALA A 15 -4.13 19.07 -2.27
CA ALA A 15 -5.35 19.83 -2.58
C ALA A 15 -6.42 18.90 -3.17
N PHE A 16 -6.03 18.03 -4.10
CA PHE A 16 -6.91 16.99 -4.65
C PHE A 16 -7.44 16.06 -3.56
N ARG A 17 -6.57 15.61 -2.63
CA ARG A 17 -6.99 14.78 -1.51
C ARG A 17 -7.97 15.52 -0.58
N ALA A 18 -7.71 16.79 -0.26
CA ALA A 18 -8.61 17.59 0.57
C ALA A 18 -9.99 17.75 -0.08
N GLN A 19 -10.01 17.97 -1.40
CA GLN A 19 -11.25 18.06 -2.17
C GLN A 19 -12.05 16.74 -2.14
N LEU A 20 -11.38 15.58 -2.30
CA LEU A 20 -12.04 14.29 -2.22
C LEU A 20 -12.61 14.01 -0.82
N LEU A 21 -11.83 14.28 0.22
CA LEU A 21 -12.23 14.05 1.62
C LEU A 21 -13.31 15.02 2.12
N ALA A 22 -13.61 16.09 1.38
CA ALA A 22 -14.75 16.97 1.66
C ALA A 22 -16.10 16.31 1.34
N ASN A 23 -16.12 15.26 0.50
CA ASN A 23 -17.33 14.46 0.28
C ASN A 23 -17.53 13.48 1.46
N PRO A 24 -18.67 13.54 2.19
CA PRO A 24 -18.94 12.67 3.32
C PRO A 24 -18.89 11.16 3.01
N GLU A 25 -19.34 10.74 1.81
CA GLU A 25 -19.29 9.33 1.42
C GLU A 25 -17.85 8.84 1.23
N VAL A 26 -17.02 9.68 0.62
CA VAL A 26 -15.59 9.40 0.44
C VAL A 26 -14.88 9.39 1.79
N GLN A 27 -15.19 10.35 2.66
CA GLN A 27 -14.63 10.41 4.00
C GLN A 27 -15.01 9.17 4.82
N ALA A 28 -16.27 8.75 4.79
CA ALA A 28 -16.73 7.56 5.48
C ALA A 28 -16.03 6.29 4.96
N ALA A 29 -15.92 6.13 3.65
CA ALA A 29 -15.20 5.00 3.05
C ALA A 29 -13.71 5.02 3.39
N PHE A 30 -13.08 6.20 3.40
CA PHE A 30 -11.68 6.36 3.78
C PHE A 30 -11.45 5.98 5.25
N GLN A 31 -12.31 6.45 6.16
CA GLN A 31 -12.24 6.12 7.58
C GLN A 31 -12.48 4.63 7.86
N ALA A 32 -13.39 3.99 7.11
CA ALA A 32 -13.66 2.57 7.24
C ALA A 32 -12.46 1.67 6.92
N ASN A 33 -11.47 2.17 6.16
CA ASN A 33 -10.25 1.44 5.77
C ASN A 33 -8.98 2.03 6.43
N ALA A 34 -9.13 2.91 7.43
CA ALA A 34 -8.00 3.64 8.02
C ALA A 34 -6.97 2.71 8.66
N ALA A 35 -7.40 1.59 9.25
CA ALA A 35 -6.51 0.61 9.86
C ALA A 35 -5.64 -0.11 8.81
N GLU A 36 -6.23 -0.56 7.72
CA GLU A 36 -5.53 -1.22 6.62
C GLU A 36 -4.54 -0.27 5.94
N TYR A 37 -4.93 1.00 5.75
CA TYR A 37 -4.02 2.02 5.23
C TYR A 37 -2.83 2.27 6.17
N ALA A 38 -3.05 2.32 7.48
CA ALA A 38 -1.95 2.47 8.44
C ALA A 38 -0.95 1.30 8.38
N ILE A 39 -1.45 0.07 8.24
CA ILE A 39 -0.60 -1.12 8.07
C ILE A 39 0.18 -1.04 6.76
N LEU A 40 -0.47 -0.65 5.66
CA LEU A 40 0.19 -0.49 4.36
C LEU A 40 1.28 0.57 4.40
N ASP A 41 1.00 1.73 4.98
CA ASP A 41 1.96 2.83 5.11
C ASP A 41 3.20 2.36 5.89
N GLU A 42 3.02 1.64 6.99
CA GLU A 42 4.14 1.07 7.76
C GLU A 42 4.96 0.08 6.94
N MET A 43 4.31 -0.82 6.19
CA MET A 43 4.99 -1.78 5.32
C MET A 43 5.80 -1.09 4.22
N LEU A 44 5.21 -0.08 3.56
CA LEU A 44 5.87 0.67 2.48
C LEU A 44 7.04 1.51 3.01
N ASN A 45 6.88 2.14 4.18
CA ASN A 45 7.95 2.87 4.85
C ASN A 45 9.09 1.94 5.22
N ALA A 46 8.81 0.79 5.86
CA ALA A 46 9.82 -0.19 6.20
C ALA A 46 10.55 -0.73 4.96
N ARG A 47 9.83 -0.94 3.83
CA ARG A 47 10.46 -1.36 2.57
C ARG A 47 11.35 -0.25 1.98
N LYS A 48 10.91 1.00 2.05
CA LYS A 48 11.68 2.17 1.60
C LYS A 48 12.95 2.35 2.42
N GLU A 49 12.87 2.22 3.74
CA GLU A 49 14.03 2.25 4.65
C GLU A 49 15.03 1.13 4.33
N ALA A 50 14.54 -0.06 4.01
CA ALA A 50 15.38 -1.18 3.59
C ALA A 50 16.01 -0.99 2.20
N GLY A 51 15.59 0.04 1.43
CA GLY A 51 16.07 0.31 0.09
C GLY A 51 15.68 -0.77 -0.94
N LEU A 52 14.56 -1.47 -0.72
CA LEU A 52 14.18 -2.63 -1.52
C LEU A 52 13.05 -2.35 -2.51
N THR A 53 13.20 -2.87 -3.72
CA THR A 53 12.11 -3.02 -4.70
C THR A 53 11.20 -4.18 -4.33
N GLN A 54 9.96 -4.18 -4.85
CA GLN A 54 9.04 -5.31 -4.68
C GLN A 54 9.64 -6.64 -5.20
N ALA A 55 10.43 -6.59 -6.28
CA ALA A 55 11.10 -7.77 -6.83
C ALA A 55 12.16 -8.35 -5.88
N GLN A 56 12.97 -7.49 -5.25
CA GLN A 56 13.97 -7.92 -4.27
C GLN A 56 13.32 -8.45 -2.98
N VAL A 57 12.22 -7.85 -2.53
CA VAL A 57 11.44 -8.42 -1.41
C VAL A 57 10.90 -9.80 -1.78
N ALA A 58 10.37 -9.96 -3.00
CA ALA A 58 9.86 -11.24 -3.46
C ALA A 58 10.94 -12.32 -3.50
N GLU A 59 12.13 -11.99 -4.00
CA GLU A 59 13.30 -12.89 -3.99
C GLU A 59 13.63 -13.35 -2.57
N ARG A 60 13.71 -12.42 -1.61
CA ARG A 60 13.98 -12.73 -0.20
C ARG A 60 12.88 -13.54 0.47
N MET A 61 11.63 -13.38 0.04
CA MET A 61 10.49 -14.17 0.50
C MET A 61 10.37 -15.53 -0.20
N GLY A 62 11.17 -15.81 -1.23
CA GLY A 62 11.05 -17.02 -2.05
C GLY A 62 9.76 -17.05 -2.90
N THR A 63 9.30 -15.88 -3.37
CA THR A 63 8.09 -15.73 -4.19
C THR A 63 8.34 -14.86 -5.42
N LYS A 64 7.30 -14.61 -6.22
CA LYS A 64 7.37 -13.78 -7.44
C LYS A 64 6.93 -12.35 -7.14
N ALA A 65 7.51 -11.36 -7.84
CA ALA A 65 7.19 -9.94 -7.66
C ALA A 65 5.67 -9.62 -7.71
N PRO A 66 4.85 -10.24 -8.59
CA PRO A 66 3.40 -10.03 -8.58
C PRO A 66 2.72 -10.49 -7.28
N ALA A 67 3.27 -11.46 -6.56
CA ALA A 67 2.72 -11.87 -5.27
C ALA A 67 2.95 -10.80 -4.19
N VAL A 68 4.11 -10.15 -4.19
CA VAL A 68 4.39 -9.01 -3.30
C VAL A 68 3.56 -7.80 -3.68
N ALA A 69 3.41 -7.50 -4.97
CA ALA A 69 2.54 -6.41 -5.43
C ALA A 69 1.08 -6.64 -5.01
N ARG A 70 0.57 -7.89 -5.13
CA ARG A 70 -0.77 -8.24 -4.63
C ARG A 70 -0.87 -8.11 -3.12
N LEU A 71 0.16 -8.52 -2.37
CA LEU A 71 0.21 -8.36 -0.92
C LEU A 71 0.10 -6.88 -0.52
N GLU A 72 0.91 -6.00 -1.10
CA GLU A 72 0.85 -4.56 -0.81
C GLU A 72 -0.51 -3.95 -1.24
N ASN A 73 -1.04 -4.34 -2.42
CA ASN A 73 -2.34 -3.85 -2.88
C ASN A 73 -3.53 -4.39 -2.08
N SER A 74 -3.39 -5.55 -1.43
CA SER A 74 -4.48 -6.19 -0.69
C SER A 74 -4.94 -5.30 0.48
N LEU A 75 -4.00 -4.64 1.16
CA LEU A 75 -4.25 -3.65 2.20
C LEU A 75 -4.81 -2.32 1.66
N ALA A 76 -4.52 -1.96 0.41
CA ALA A 76 -5.10 -0.76 -0.21
C ALA A 76 -6.58 -0.94 -0.60
N SER A 77 -6.99 -2.17 -0.88
CA SER A 77 -8.32 -2.47 -1.43
C SER A 77 -9.39 -2.83 -0.38
N GLY A 78 -8.99 -3.10 0.86
CA GLY A 78 -9.88 -3.54 1.95
C GLY A 78 -10.56 -4.91 1.74
N LYS A 79 -10.33 -5.60 0.61
CA LYS A 79 -11.06 -6.83 0.25
C LYS A 79 -10.49 -8.10 0.89
N HIS A 80 -9.16 -8.18 1.01
CA HIS A 80 -8.49 -9.38 1.50
C HIS A 80 -7.29 -9.00 2.36
N SER A 81 -7.41 -9.13 3.68
CA SER A 81 -6.29 -8.86 4.58
C SER A 81 -5.28 -10.02 4.52
N PRO A 82 -3.97 -9.73 4.43
CA PRO A 82 -2.95 -10.76 4.47
C PRO A 82 -2.90 -11.44 5.84
N SER A 83 -2.50 -12.71 5.87
CA SER A 83 -2.32 -13.43 7.14
C SER A 83 -1.14 -12.87 7.93
N ILE A 84 -1.17 -13.05 9.26
CA ILE A 84 -0.06 -12.71 10.15
C ILE A 84 1.25 -13.39 9.70
N ASP A 85 1.19 -14.65 9.28
CA ASP A 85 2.36 -15.38 8.74
C ASP A 85 2.95 -14.69 7.49
N THR A 86 2.09 -14.19 6.60
CA THR A 86 2.53 -13.44 5.42
C THR A 86 3.21 -12.14 5.81
N LEU A 87 2.64 -11.39 6.75
CA LEU A 87 3.22 -10.15 7.29
C LEU A 87 4.57 -10.42 7.96
N GLN A 88 4.69 -11.52 8.70
CA GLN A 88 5.95 -11.91 9.35
C GLN A 88 7.04 -12.27 8.35
N LYS A 89 6.71 -13.01 7.28
CA LYS A 89 7.64 -13.31 6.18
C LYS A 89 8.10 -12.05 5.45
N TYR A 90 7.18 -11.12 5.22
CA TYR A 90 7.49 -9.82 4.63
C TYR A 90 8.45 -9.03 5.52
N ALA A 91 8.14 -8.87 6.82
CA ALA A 91 9.02 -8.20 7.78
C ALA A 91 10.42 -8.84 7.81
N LYS A 92 10.50 -10.18 7.83
CA LYS A 92 11.77 -10.91 7.78
C LYS A 92 12.57 -10.61 6.51
N ALA A 93 11.92 -10.53 5.36
CA ALA A 93 12.58 -10.16 4.09
C ALA A 93 13.16 -8.74 4.12
N LEU A 94 12.53 -7.83 4.87
CA LEU A 94 13.04 -6.49 5.15
C LEU A 94 14.12 -6.44 6.24
N GLY A 95 14.43 -7.55 6.91
CA GLY A 95 15.32 -7.57 8.08
C GLY A 95 14.70 -6.98 9.34
N LYS A 96 13.36 -6.92 9.41
CA LYS A 96 12.57 -6.39 10.52
C LYS A 96 11.83 -7.52 11.25
N LYS A 97 11.16 -7.18 12.35
CA LYS A 97 10.29 -8.08 13.12
C LYS A 97 8.87 -7.52 13.12
N LEU A 98 7.87 -8.39 12.96
CA LEU A 98 6.46 -8.01 13.14
C LEU A 98 6.14 -7.90 14.63
N GLU A 99 5.56 -6.78 15.05
CA GLU A 99 4.98 -6.58 16.38
C GLU A 99 3.51 -6.20 16.25
N VAL A 100 2.67 -6.82 17.07
CA VAL A 100 1.22 -6.55 17.12
C VAL A 100 0.91 -5.96 18.49
N ARG A 101 0.20 -4.84 18.51
CA ARG A 101 -0.17 -4.11 19.73
C ARG A 101 -1.65 -3.73 19.66
N LEU A 102 -2.32 -3.87 20.79
CA LEU A 102 -3.67 -3.37 21.01
C LEU A 102 -3.55 -1.98 21.63
N VAL A 103 -4.31 -1.01 21.12
CA VAL A 103 -4.30 0.41 21.55
C VAL A 103 -5.70 0.86 21.91
#